data_AF-A0A366LDX2-F1
#
_entry.id   AF-A0A366LDX2-F1
#
_cell.length_a   1.000
_cell.length_b   1.000
_cell.length_c   1.000
_cell.angle_alpha   90.00
_cell.angle_beta   90.00
_cell.angle_gamma   90.00
#
_symmetry.space_group_name_H-M   'P 1'
#
loop_
_entity.id
_entity.type
_entity.pdbx_description
1 polymer ?
#
loop_
_entity_poly.entity_id
_entity_poly.type
_entity_poly.pdbx_seq_one_letter_code
_entity_poly.pdbx_strand_id
1 'polypeptide(L)'
;MKMETKIISEIDYLLIEEVKAIRIKQGLSKAQLSAKLKLARSFVGKVEDLSQRDKYSIRHLPILVQALKLKSICQLFPKVPSRDMIEITYQKIPKLNKDGSQSKQFEEKIIQIVPINKGIE
;
A
#
# COMPACT_ATOMS: atom_id res chain seq x y z
N MET A 1 -9.62 15.53 14.05
CA MET A 1 -9.36 14.19 13.47
C MET A 1 -8.20 13.56 14.22
N LYS A 2 -8.27 12.26 14.53
CA LYS A 2 -7.24 11.56 15.30
C LYS A 2 -6.06 11.20 14.39
N MET A 3 -4.84 11.44 14.86
CA MET A 3 -3.63 10.91 14.21
C MET A 3 -3.45 9.44 14.61
N GLU A 4 -3.09 8.62 13.64
CA GLU A 4 -2.73 7.22 13.83
C GLU A 4 -1.25 7.02 13.46
N THR A 5 -0.59 6.05 14.08
CA THR A 5 0.78 5.66 13.76
C THR A 5 0.84 4.20 13.34
N LYS A 6 1.76 3.89 12.42
CA LYS A 6 2.07 2.52 12.00
C LYS A 6 3.57 2.32 11.89
N ILE A 7 4.03 1.25 12.53
CA ILE A 7 5.37 0.71 12.36
C ILE A 7 5.31 -0.37 11.26
N ILE A 8 6.12 -0.22 10.22
CA ILE A 8 6.23 -1.16 9.09
C ILE A 8 7.66 -1.15 8.54
N SER A 9 8.08 -2.24 7.91
CA SER A 9 9.35 -2.22 7.17
C SER A 9 9.26 -1.28 5.96
N GLU A 10 10.33 -0.55 5.67
CA GLU A 10 10.35 0.39 4.54
C GLU A 10 10.10 -0.34 3.22
N ILE A 11 10.67 -1.55 3.04
CA ILE A 11 10.47 -2.34 1.82
C ILE A 11 9.01 -2.75 1.63
N ASP A 12 8.31 -3.13 2.71
CA ASP A 12 6.90 -3.48 2.66
C ASP A 12 6.06 -2.26 2.25
N TYR A 13 6.35 -1.09 2.84
CA TYR A 13 5.65 0.16 2.52
C TYR A 13 5.88 0.60 1.08
N LEU A 14 7.14 0.58 0.61
CA LEU A 14 7.49 0.93 -0.78
C LEU A 14 6.80 0.00 -1.78
N LEU A 15 6.76 -1.31 -1.50
CA LEU A 15 6.05 -2.27 -2.34
C LEU A 15 4.55 -1.97 -2.41
N ILE A 16 3.92 -1.67 -1.27
CA ILE A 16 2.48 -1.37 -1.20
C ILE A 16 2.18 -0.11 -2.04
N GLU A 17 2.95 0.96 -1.85
CA GLU A 17 2.72 2.22 -2.55
C GLU A 17 3.00 2.11 -4.05
N GLU A 18 4.03 1.36 -4.47
CA GLU A 18 4.30 1.15 -5.89
C GLU A 18 3.19 0.31 -6.55
N VAL A 19 2.76 -0.79 -5.91
CA VAL A 19 1.65 -1.60 -6.42
C VAL A 19 0.36 -0.77 -6.50
N LYS A 20 0.07 0.04 -5.48
CA LYS A 20 -1.08 0.95 -5.45
C LYS A 20 -1.00 1.98 -6.59
N ALA A 21 0.16 2.58 -6.83
CA ALA A 21 0.37 3.55 -7.90
C ALA A 21 0.16 2.93 -9.28
N ILE A 22 0.77 1.76 -9.55
CA ILE A 22 0.58 1.02 -10.81
C ILE A 22 -0.89 0.62 -10.98
N ARG A 23 -1.54 0.13 -9.92
CA ARG A 23 -2.96 -0.26 -9.94
C ARG A 23 -3.85 0.91 -10.33
N ILE A 24 -3.65 2.08 -9.70
CA ILE A 24 -4.41 3.31 -10.00
C ILE A 24 -4.14 3.76 -11.44
N LYS A 25 -2.88 3.77 -11.89
CA LYS A 25 -2.50 4.12 -13.27
C LYS A 25 -3.17 3.22 -14.31
N GLN A 26 -3.39 1.95 -13.98
CA GLN A 26 -4.09 0.99 -14.84
C GLN A 26 -5.62 1.00 -14.68
N GLY A 27 -6.18 1.89 -13.84
CA GLY A 27 -7.62 1.96 -13.59
C GLY A 27 -8.21 0.73 -12.88
N LEU A 28 -7.38 -0.04 -12.18
CA LEU A 28 -7.81 -1.24 -11.49
C LEU A 28 -8.35 -0.89 -10.10
N SER A 29 -9.52 -1.42 -9.74
CA SER A 29 -9.99 -1.40 -8.35
C SER A 29 -9.21 -2.39 -7.48
N LYS A 30 -9.23 -2.16 -6.16
CA LYS A 30 -8.66 -3.09 -5.16
C LYS A 30 -9.21 -4.51 -5.31
N ALA A 31 -10.52 -4.64 -5.57
CA ALA A 31 -11.18 -5.92 -5.78
C ALA A 31 -10.72 -6.61 -7.09
N GLN A 32 -10.57 -5.85 -8.18
CA GLN A 32 -10.07 -6.39 -9.45
C GLN A 32 -8.62 -6.87 -9.33
N LEU A 33 -7.75 -6.14 -8.64
CA LEU A 33 -6.39 -6.61 -8.40
C LEU A 33 -6.39 -7.87 -7.52
N SER A 34 -7.20 -7.91 -6.46
CA SER A 34 -7.33 -9.11 -5.62
C SER A 34 -7.76 -10.35 -6.42
N ALA A 35 -8.73 -10.18 -7.33
CA ALA A 35 -9.18 -11.25 -8.22
C ALA A 35 -8.07 -11.71 -9.18
N LYS A 36 -7.31 -10.78 -9.77
CA LYS A 36 -6.14 -11.10 -10.63
C LYS A 36 -5.04 -11.85 -9.86
N LEU A 37 -4.89 -11.57 -8.57
CA LEU A 37 -3.96 -12.27 -7.68
C LEU A 37 -4.48 -13.62 -7.19
N LYS A 38 -5.74 -13.99 -7.51
CA LYS A 38 -6.45 -15.17 -6.99
C LYS A 38 -6.50 -15.19 -5.45
N LEU A 39 -6.71 -14.02 -4.85
CA LEU A 39 -6.83 -13.82 -3.40
C LEU A 39 -8.26 -13.39 -3.03
N ALA A 40 -8.55 -13.39 -1.73
CA ALA A 40 -9.84 -12.92 -1.22
C ALA A 40 -10.14 -11.50 -1.73
N ARG A 41 -11.40 -11.21 -2.07
CA ARG A 41 -11.83 -9.94 -2.70
C ARG A 41 -11.35 -8.68 -1.95
N SER A 42 -11.23 -8.77 -0.62
CA SER A 42 -10.79 -7.68 0.26
C SER A 42 -9.28 -7.58 0.46
N PHE A 43 -8.49 -8.53 -0.05
CA PHE A 43 -7.06 -8.66 0.27
C PHE A 43 -6.27 -7.39 -0.04
N VAL A 44 -6.29 -6.90 -1.29
CA VAL A 44 -5.59 -5.66 -1.66
C VAL A 44 -6.13 -4.46 -0.87
N GLY A 45 -7.42 -4.47 -0.54
CA GLY A 45 -8.02 -3.44 0.29
C GLY A 45 -7.44 -3.39 1.70
N LYS A 46 -7.15 -4.56 2.30
CA LYS A 46 -6.46 -4.64 3.59
C LYS A 46 -4.99 -4.26 3.46
N VAL A 47 -4.29 -4.74 2.43
CA VAL A 47 -2.87 -4.43 2.23
C VAL A 47 -2.61 -2.93 2.05
N GLU A 48 -3.49 -2.23 1.32
CA GLU A 48 -3.37 -0.79 1.12
C GLU A 48 -3.94 0.05 2.28
N ASP A 49 -4.54 -0.57 3.30
CA ASP A 49 -5.04 0.12 4.49
C ASP A 49 -3.96 0.12 5.56
N LEU A 50 -3.45 1.30 5.91
CA LEU A 50 -2.38 1.42 6.90
C LEU A 50 -2.81 0.90 8.28
N SER A 51 -4.09 0.86 8.62
CA SER A 51 -4.51 0.29 9.91
C SER A 51 -4.54 -1.24 9.95
N GLN A 52 -4.42 -1.91 8.80
CA GLN A 52 -4.38 -3.37 8.73
C GLN A 52 -2.94 -3.89 8.75
N ARG A 53 -2.76 -5.15 9.15
CA ARG A 53 -1.42 -5.78 9.21
C ARG A 53 -1.06 -6.56 7.95
N ASP A 54 -2.04 -6.80 7.08
CA ASP A 54 -1.85 -7.55 5.85
C ASP A 54 -0.80 -6.88 4.95
N LYS A 55 0.04 -7.70 4.33
CA LYS A 55 1.08 -7.27 3.40
C LYS A 55 1.24 -8.25 2.26
N TYR A 56 1.90 -7.80 1.19
CA TYR A 56 2.35 -8.72 0.15
C TYR A 56 3.50 -9.58 0.70
N SER A 57 3.43 -10.89 0.49
CA SER A 57 4.54 -11.80 0.78
C SER A 57 5.40 -12.00 -0.46
N ILE A 58 6.59 -12.60 -0.30
CA ILE A 58 7.47 -12.97 -1.43
C ILE A 58 6.71 -13.82 -2.47
N ARG A 59 5.79 -14.70 -2.02
CA ARG A 59 4.94 -15.51 -2.91
C ARG A 59 4.07 -14.66 -3.85
N HIS A 60 3.69 -13.45 -3.42
CA HIS A 60 2.83 -12.57 -4.20
C HIS A 60 3.59 -11.84 -5.31
N LEU A 61 4.92 -11.69 -5.20
CA LEU A 61 5.72 -10.94 -6.18
C LEU A 61 5.59 -11.45 -7.63
N PRO A 62 5.76 -12.75 -7.95
CA PRO A 62 5.59 -13.22 -9.33
C PRO A 62 4.15 -13.06 -9.83
N ILE A 63 3.16 -13.17 -8.94
CA ILE A 63 1.73 -13.04 -9.29
C ILE A 63 1.39 -11.56 -9.53
N LEU A 64 1.98 -10.64 -8.77
CA LEU A 64 1.88 -9.19 -8.99
C LEU A 64 2.44 -8.80 -10.35
N VAL A 65 3.63 -9.30 -10.71
CA VAL A 65 4.25 -9.05 -12.02
C VAL A 65 3.31 -9.47 -13.15
N GLN A 66 2.72 -10.66 -13.08
CA GLN A 66 1.76 -11.13 -14.07
C GLN A 66 0.46 -10.31 -14.07
N ALA A 67 -0.12 -10.06 -12.88
CA ALA A 67 -1.40 -9.36 -12.73
C ALA A 67 -1.33 -7.91 -13.23
N LEU A 68 -0.19 -7.25 -13.02
CA LEU A 68 0.07 -5.86 -13.41
C LEU A 68 0.78 -5.75 -14.77
N LYS A 69 1.01 -6.87 -15.48
CA LYS A 69 1.68 -6.91 -16.79
C LYS A 69 3.06 -6.23 -16.79
N LEU A 70 3.83 -6.45 -15.73
CA LEU A 70 5.21 -5.95 -15.59
C LEU A 70 6.18 -6.90 -16.29
N LYS A 71 7.31 -6.36 -16.76
CA LYS A 71 8.37 -7.12 -17.42
C LYS A 71 9.29 -7.82 -16.42
N SER A 72 9.42 -7.28 -15.21
CA SER A 72 10.33 -7.80 -14.18
C SER A 72 9.82 -7.45 -12.79
N ILE A 73 10.21 -8.27 -11.80
CA ILE A 73 10.01 -8.03 -10.38
C ILE A 73 10.66 -6.71 -9.91
N CYS A 74 11.75 -6.27 -10.55
CA CYS A 74 12.45 -5.03 -10.19
C CYS A 74 11.56 -3.79 -10.37
N GLN A 75 10.55 -3.86 -11.24
CA GLN A 75 9.60 -2.75 -11.43
C GLN A 75 8.67 -2.54 -10.23
N LEU A 76 8.62 -3.48 -9.27
CA LEU A 76 7.92 -3.31 -8.00
C LEU A 76 8.74 -2.53 -6.96
N PHE A 77 10.04 -2.33 -7.22
CA PHE A 77 10.98 -1.69 -6.29
C PHE A 77 11.82 -0.64 -7.03
N PRO A 78 11.22 0.49 -7.46
CA PRO A 78 11.95 1.55 -8.15
C PRO A 78 12.93 2.32 -7.25
N LYS A 79 12.85 2.10 -5.93
CA LYS A 79 13.74 2.68 -4.92
C LYS A 79 14.28 1.57 -4.04
N VAL A 80 15.58 1.63 -3.76
CA VAL A 80 16.21 0.77 -2.76
C VAL A 80 15.81 1.31 -1.38
N PRO A 81 15.27 0.47 -0.48
CA PRO A 81 15.03 0.89 0.90
C PRO A 81 16.36 1.28 1.56
N SER A 82 16.35 2.41 2.25
CA SER A 82 17.49 2.97 3.00
C SER A 82 17.42 2.68 4.50
N ARG A 83 16.26 2.22 4.97
CA ARG A 83 15.91 1.98 6.37
C ARG A 83 15.29 0.61 6.48
N ASP A 84 15.52 -0.07 7.60
CA ASP A 84 14.82 -1.34 7.88
C ASP A 84 13.35 -1.06 8.23
N MET A 85 13.13 -0.27 9.28
CA MET A 85 11.81 0.02 9.85
C MET A 85 11.53 1.52 9.87
N ILE A 86 10.28 1.86 9.56
CA ILE A 86 9.76 3.23 9.59
C ILE A 86 8.50 3.31 10.46
N GLU A 87 8.32 4.45 11.11
CA GLU A 87 7.08 4.86 11.75
C GLU A 87 6.39 5.91 10.86
N ILE A 88 5.16 5.62 10.48
CA ILE A 88 4.32 6.45 9.62
C ILE A 88 3.23 7.07 10.50
N THR A 89 3.18 8.40 10.56
CA THR A 89 2.08 9.15 11.15
C THR A 89 1.12 9.57 10.05
N TYR A 90 -0.16 9.22 10.17
CA TYR A 90 -1.17 9.51 9.15
C TYR A 90 -2.52 9.90 9.77
N GLN A 91 -3.36 10.54 8.95
CA GLN A 91 -4.74 10.87 9.28
C GLN A 91 -5.69 10.15 8.32
N LYS A 92 -6.79 9.59 8.84
CA LYS A 92 -7.87 9.05 8.00
C LYS A 92 -8.85 10.16 7.65
N ILE A 93 -8.96 10.47 6.37
CA ILE A 93 -9.88 11.46 5.83
C ILE A 93 -11.05 10.73 5.16
N PRO A 94 -12.31 10.99 5.53
CA PRO A 94 -13.44 10.39 4.85
C PRO A 94 -13.48 10.88 3.40
N LYS A 95 -13.67 9.97 2.47
CA LYS A 95 -13.90 10.32 1.07
C LYS A 95 -15.24 11.04 0.95
N LEU A 96 -15.36 11.93 -0.04
CA LEU A 96 -16.63 12.55 -0.37
C LEU A 96 -17.38 11.69 -1.39
N ASN A 97 -18.67 11.52 -1.18
CA ASN A 97 -19.58 10.95 -2.17
C ASN A 97 -19.88 11.99 -3.26
N LYS A 98 -20.51 11.57 -4.37
CA LYS A 98 -20.87 12.48 -5.48
C LYS A 98 -21.82 13.61 -5.06
N ASP A 99 -22.58 13.40 -4.00
CA ASP A 99 -23.53 14.35 -3.42
C ASP A 99 -22.88 15.29 -2.37
N GLY A 100 -21.57 15.18 -2.14
CA GLY A 100 -20.85 15.96 -1.13
C GLY A 100 -20.97 15.42 0.30
N SER A 101 -21.74 14.35 0.54
CA SER A 101 -21.83 13.71 1.85
C SER A 101 -20.56 12.90 2.17
N GLN A 102 -20.29 12.68 3.46
CA GLN A 102 -19.14 11.88 3.90
C GLN A 102 -19.37 10.39 3.62
N SER A 103 -18.38 9.75 3.00
CA SER A 103 -18.36 8.31 2.76
C SER A 103 -17.92 7.54 4.00
N LYS A 104 -18.33 6.28 4.09
CA LYS A 104 -17.76 5.30 5.04
C LYS A 104 -16.35 4.85 4.64
N GLN A 105 -15.90 5.21 3.44
CA GLN A 105 -14.55 4.94 2.98
C GLN A 105 -13.62 6.09 3.37
N PHE A 106 -12.40 5.73 3.76
CA PHE A 106 -11.36 6.69 4.14
C PHE A 106 -10.21 6.66 3.15
N GLU A 107 -9.42 7.72 3.18
CA GLU A 107 -8.14 7.85 2.53
C GLU A 107 -7.09 8.26 3.58
N GLU A 108 -5.92 7.65 3.54
CA GLU A 108 -4.84 8.01 4.44
C GLU A 108 -4.08 9.24 3.89
N LYS A 109 -4.05 10.30 4.68
CA LYS A 109 -3.14 11.43 4.48
C LYS A 109 -1.91 11.22 5.33
N ILE A 110 -0.77 10.95 4.68
CA ILE A 110 0.52 10.83 5.35
C ILE A 110 0.94 12.21 5.89
N ILE A 111 1.29 12.27 7.17
CA ILE A 111 1.79 13.48 7.83
C ILE A 111 3.31 13.43 7.96
N GLN A 112 3.85 12.29 8.37
CA GLN A 112 5.27 12.12 8.60
C GLN A 112 5.70 10.66 8.44
N ILE A 113 6.93 10.44 7.99
CA ILE A 113 7.60 9.13 8.00
C ILE A 113 8.98 9.31 8.64
N VAL A 114 9.23 8.61 9.74
CA VAL A 114 10.51 8.64 10.46
C VAL A 114 11.14 7.25 10.55
N PRO A 115 12.48 7.12 10.48
CA PRO A 115 13.15 5.85 10.78
C PRO A 115 13.05 5.51 12.27
N ILE A 116 12.88 4.22 12.61
CA ILE A 116 12.88 3.75 14.01
C ILE A 116 14.31 3.42 14.48
N ASN A 117 15.16 2.93 13.58
CA ASN A 117 16.58 2.62 13.84
C ASN A 117 17.49 3.35 12.84
N LYS A 118 18.73 3.64 13.24
CA LYS A 118 19.79 4.12 12.32
C LYS A 118 20.21 2.98 11.39
N GLY A 119 19.69 3.00 10.15
CA GLY A 119 20.27 2.36 8.95
C GLY A 119 20.42 0.83 8.94
N ILE A 120 20.33 0.25 7.74
CA ILE A 120 21.04 -0.99 7.42
C ILE A 120 22.37 -0.49 6.82
N GLU A 121 23.49 -0.69 7.51
CA GLU A 121 24.84 -0.33 7.02
C GLU A 121 25.22 -1.12 5.77
#